data_AF-A0A4P9ZB99-F1
#
_entry.id   AF-A0A4P9ZB99-F1
#
_cell.length_a   1.000
_cell.length_b   1.000
_cell.length_c   1.000
_cell.angle_alpha   90.00
_cell.angle_beta   90.00
_cell.angle_gamma   90.00
#
_symmetry.space_group_name_H-M   'P 1'
#
loop_
_entity.id
_entity.type
_entity.pdbx_description
1 polymer ?
#
loop_
_entity_poly.entity_id
_entity_poly.type
_entity_poly.pdbx_seq_one_letter_code
_entity_poly.pdbx_strand_id
1 'polypeptide(L)' 'MVLLNGVKYACDRCIRGHRVSSCTHTDKPLTMIKPKGRPASQCSHCREQRKIKNSHSSCSC' A
#
# COMPACT_ATOMS: atom_id res chain seq x y z
N MET A 1 -6.24 -13.26 -3.52
CA MET A 1 -5.63 -12.44 -4.58
C MET A 1 -5.01 -13.37 -5.60
N VAL A 2 -5.00 -13.00 -6.88
CA VAL A 2 -4.32 -13.73 -7.96
C VAL A 2 -3.02 -13.01 -8.28
N LEU A 3 -1.90 -13.72 -8.43
CA LEU A 3 -0.62 -13.12 -8.88
C LEU A 3 -0.37 -13.51 -10.34
N LEU A 4 -0.23 -12.50 -11.21
CA LEU A 4 0.15 -12.69 -12.61
C LEU A 4 1.33 -11.77 -12.91
N ASN A 5 2.45 -12.33 -13.37
CA ASN A 5 3.67 -11.60 -13.74
C ASN A 5 4.17 -10.63 -12.64
N GLY A 6 4.08 -11.02 -11.37
CA GLY A 6 4.49 -10.20 -10.22
C GLY A 6 3.49 -9.11 -9.81
N VAL A 7 2.40 -8.96 -10.55
CA VAL A 7 1.33 -8.00 -10.25
C VAL A 7 0.19 -8.72 -9.51
N LYS A 8 -0.31 -8.10 -8.45
CA LYS A 8 -1.43 -8.63 -7.65
C LYS A 8 -2.75 -8.18 -8.26
N TYR A 9 -3.69 -9.12 -8.39
CA TYR A 9 -5.04 -8.89 -8.91
C TYR A 9 -6.08 -9.38 -7.89
N ALA A 10 -7.23 -8.72 -7.84
CA ALA A 10 -8.42 -9.26 -7.17
C ALA A 10 -9.71 -8.72 -7.78
N CYS A 11 -10.81 -9.39 -7.46
CA CYS A 11 -12.15 -9.01 -7.89
C CYS A 11 -12.61 -7.68 -7.25
N ASP A 12 -13.41 -6.87 -7.95
CA ASP A 12 -13.89 -5.57 -7.42
C ASP A 12 -14.63 -5.69 -6.08
N ARG A 13 -15.50 -6.70 -5.95
CA ARG A 13 -16.21 -7.01 -4.69
C ARG A 13 -15.25 -7.32 -3.55
N CYS A 14 -14.14 -7.97 -3.85
CA CYS A 14 -13.11 -8.37 -2.89
C CYS A 14 -12.27 -7.17 -2.46
N ILE A 15 -12.00 -6.26 -3.39
CA ILE A 15 -11.32 -4.99 -3.16
C ILE A 15 -12.16 -4.12 -2.24
N ARG A 16 -13.43 -3.85 -2.60
CA ARG A 16 -14.35 -3.05 -1.77
C ARG A 16 -14.63 -3.69 -0.41
N GLY A 17 -14.76 -5.02 -0.37
CA GLY A 17 -15.02 -5.77 0.86
C GLY A 17 -13.79 -6.02 1.73
N HIS A 18 -12.61 -5.47 1.39
CA HIS A 18 -11.34 -5.72 2.09
C HIS A 18 -10.96 -7.22 2.21
N ARG A 19 -11.53 -8.08 1.36
CA ARG A 19 -11.27 -9.54 1.27
C ARG A 19 -10.29 -9.89 0.15
N VAL A 20 -9.44 -8.94 -0.22
CA VAL A 20 -8.43 -9.08 -1.27
C VAL A 20 -7.50 -10.27 -1.01
N SER A 21 -7.05 -10.41 0.25
CA SER A 21 -6.06 -11.42 0.65
C SER A 21 -6.54 -12.84 0.29
N SER A 22 -7.82 -13.16 0.56
CA SER A 22 -8.42 -14.47 0.32
C SER A 22 -9.22 -14.58 -0.99
N CYS A 23 -9.15 -13.58 -1.87
CA CYS A 23 -9.89 -13.61 -3.14
C CYS A 23 -9.41 -14.75 -4.07
N THR A 24 -10.27 -15.74 -4.34
CA THR A 24 -10.03 -16.85 -5.29
C THR A 24 -10.94 -16.79 -6.52
N HIS A 25 -11.70 -15.70 -6.68
CA HIS A 25 -12.67 -15.56 -7.77
C HIS A 25 -11.96 -15.30 -9.10
N THR A 26 -12.18 -16.19 -10.06
CA THR A 26 -11.71 -16.06 -11.45
C THR A 26 -12.83 -15.67 -12.43
N ASP A 27 -14.10 -15.83 -12.03
CA ASP A 27 -15.27 -15.53 -12.87
C ASP A 27 -15.62 -14.05 -13.00
N LYS A 28 -14.97 -13.19 -12.21
CA LYS A 28 -15.27 -11.75 -12.14
C LYS A 28 -14.11 -10.94 -12.71
N PRO A 29 -14.38 -9.70 -13.19
CA PRO A 29 -13.31 -8.80 -13.63
C PRO A 29 -12.28 -8.62 -12.50
N LEU A 30 -11.04 -8.97 -12.84
CA LEU A 30 -9.87 -8.89 -11.96
C LEU A 30 -9.19 -7.55 -12.19
N THR A 31 -9.10 -6.74 -11.15
CA THR A 31 -8.45 -5.44 -11.20
C THR A 31 -7.06 -5.53 -10.58
N MET A 32 -6.09 -4.85 -11.19
CA MET A 32 -4.75 -4.72 -10.64
C MET A 32 -4.78 -3.96 -9.32
N ILE A 33 -4.05 -4.48 -8.32
CA ILE A 33 -3.93 -3.90 -7.00
C ILE A 33 -2.56 -3.24 -6.86
N LYS A 34 -2.58 -1.93 -6.63
CA LYS A 34 -1.39 -1.15 -6.31
C LYS A 34 -0.79 -1.58 -4.96
N PRO A 35 0.53 -1.46 -4.79
CA PRO A 35 1.18 -1.78 -3.52
C PRO A 35 0.54 -1.02 -2.35
N LYS A 36 0.39 -1.70 -1.21
CA LYS A 36 -0.10 -1.10 0.02
C LYS A 36 0.98 -0.20 0.61
N GLY A 37 0.62 1.04 0.92
CA GLY A 37 1.47 1.96 1.67
C GLY A 37 1.00 3.39 1.52
N ARG A 38 0.90 4.11 2.65
CA ARG A 38 0.81 5.57 2.60
C ARG A 38 2.18 6.10 2.17
N PRO A 39 2.28 7.05 1.24
CA PRO A 39 3.53 7.74 0.99
C PRO A 39 4.07 8.32 2.31
N ALA A 40 5.40 8.34 2.45
CA ALA A 40 6.03 8.93 3.63
C ALA A 40 5.63 10.41 3.72
N SER A 41 5.07 10.83 4.86
CA SER A 41 4.67 12.22 5.09
C SER A 41 5.84 13.15 5.46
N GLN A 42 7.06 12.63 5.49
CA GLN A 42 8.27 13.36 5.85
C GLN A 42 9.39 12.95 4.91
N CYS A 43 10.22 13.91 4.51
CA CYS A 43 11.41 13.65 3.71
C CYS A 43 12.41 12.78 4.48
N SER A 44 13.35 12.17 3.74
CA SER A 44 14.39 11.30 4.31
C SER A 44 15.22 12.01 5.38
N HIS A 45 15.57 13.27 5.14
CA HIS A 45 16.35 14.11 6.06
C HIS A 45 15.64 14.32 7.41
N CYS A 46 14.35 14.67 7.40
CA CYS A 46 13.59 14.86 8.64
C CYS A 46 13.36 13.56 9.41
N ARG A 47 13.20 12.43 8.71
CA ARG A 47 13.15 11.12 9.36
C ARG A 47 14.46 10.77 10.07
N GLU A 48 15.58 11.05 9.43
CA GLU A 48 16.90 10.79 10.00
C GLU A 48 17.19 11.69 11.21
N GLN A 49 16.84 12.99 11.12
CA GLN A 49 16.91 13.88 12.27
C GLN A 49 16.07 13.39 13.45
N ARG A 50 14.86 12.87 13.21
CA ARG A 50 14.06 12.29 14.29
C ARG A 50 14.77 11.08 14.92
N LYS A 51 15.42 10.24 14.13
CA LYS A 51 16.15 9.06 14.65
C LYS A 51 17.35 9.47 15.51
N ILE A 52 18.07 10.52 15.10
CA ILE A 52 19.30 10.98 15.78
C ILE A 52 18.98 11.84 17.00
N LYS A 53 18.05 12.80 16.86
CA LYS A 53 17.80 13.86 17.85
C LYS A 53 16.52 13.66 18.65
N ASN A 54 15.72 12.62 18.34
CA ASN A 54 14.39 12.39 18.92
C ASN A 54 13.45 13.62 18.85
N SER A 55 13.69 14.52 17.90
CA SER A 55 12.92 15.76 17.74
C SER A 55 11.73 15.53 16.81
N HIS A 56 10.53 15.86 17.29
CA HIS A 56 9.29 15.72 16.53
C HIS A 56 8.83 17.07 15.96
N SER A 57 9.50 17.56 14.92
CA SER A 57 9.02 18.69 14.13
C SER A 57 8.13 18.23 12.97
N SER A 58 7.19 19.07 12.55
CA SER A 58 6.51 18.93 11.26
C SER A 58 7.54 19.14 10.14
N CYS A 59 7.58 18.25 9.15
CA CYS A 59 8.35 18.50 7.92
C CYS A 59 7.57 19.56 7.14
N SER A 60 8.16 20.75 7.01
CA SER A 60 7.74 21.82 6.10
C SER A 60 8.54 21.82 4.79
N CYS A 61 9.41 20.83 4.66
CA CYS A 61 9.84 20.23 3.41
C CYS A 61 8.70 19.41 2.77
#